data_AF-A0A1I4YYA1-F1
#
_entry.id   AF-A0A1I4YYA1-F1
#
_cell.length_a   1.000
_cell.length_b   1.000
_cell.length_c   1.000
_cell.angle_alpha   90.00
_cell.angle_beta   90.00
_cell.angle_gamma   90.00
#
_symmetry.space_group_name_H-M   'P 1'
#
loop_
_entity.id
_entity.type
_entity.pdbx_description
1 polymer ?
#
loop_
_entity_poly.entity_id
_entity_poly.type
_entity_poly.pdbx_seq_one_letter_code
_entity_poly.pdbx_strand_id
1 'polypeptide(L)'
;MKKILFIATLFLSINSFGQKPTGKAQGLRITNQEIASKNDTIINVVYKNEIENNKKPAYFVNGKLINESILRSLNPNEIETVNVEKENIEIENIKYYGKLYIVTKPTYKPKFISLNNLKLKYTNLKDNSTIFQIDNEIIYANYESYIVDENYILKIIVEKFENKKEKLNVNFIRLITKSEENIKKSKEILIRGNNNFASNK
;
A
#
# COMPACT_ATOMS: atom_id res chain seq x y z
N MET A 1 -44.18 14.49 49.71
CA MET A 1 -42.71 14.51 49.86
C MET A 1 -42.00 13.35 49.16
N LYS A 2 -42.45 12.09 49.29
CA LYS A 2 -41.82 10.92 48.63
C LYS A 2 -41.69 11.01 47.09
N LYS A 3 -42.68 11.57 46.38
CA LYS A 3 -42.64 11.71 44.91
C LYS A 3 -41.64 12.76 44.41
N ILE A 4 -41.42 13.82 45.18
CA ILE A 4 -40.44 14.88 44.83
C ILE A 4 -39.02 14.36 45.03
N LEU A 5 -38.79 13.58 46.09
CA LEU A 5 -37.50 12.95 46.35
C LEU A 5 -37.10 11.98 45.22
N PHE A 6 -38.07 11.25 44.66
CA PHE A 6 -37.86 10.30 43.58
C PHE A 6 -37.46 10.97 42.25
N ILE A 7 -38.04 12.14 41.95
CA ILE A 7 -37.72 12.93 40.76
C ILE A 7 -36.31 13.54 40.88
N ALA A 8 -35.93 13.99 42.08
CA ALA A 8 -34.59 14.53 42.33
C ALA A 8 -33.50 13.46 42.15
N THR A 9 -33.73 12.22 42.60
CA THR A 9 -32.79 11.11 42.37
C THR A 9 -32.67 10.70 40.91
N LEU A 10 -33.74 10.82 40.11
CA LEU A 10 -33.69 10.53 38.67
C LEU A 10 -32.87 11.57 37.88
N PHE A 11 -32.91 12.85 38.29
CA PHE A 11 -32.12 13.90 37.64
C PHE A 11 -30.62 13.83 37.97
N LEU A 12 -30.25 13.27 39.13
CA LEU A 12 -28.85 13.08 39.51
C LEU A 12 -28.15 11.97 38.70
N SER A 13 -28.87 10.93 38.24
CA SER A 13 -28.28 9.83 37.46
C SER A 13 -27.99 10.16 35.99
N ILE A 14 -28.57 11.23 35.44
CA ILE A 14 -28.38 11.59 34.01
C ILE A 14 -27.05 12.33 33.80
N ASN A 15 -26.51 12.97 34.84
CA ASN A 15 -25.25 13.71 34.76
C ASN A 15 -23.98 12.83 34.82
N SER A 16 -24.09 11.53 35.12
CA SER A 16 -22.90 10.64 35.24
C SER A 16 -22.49 9.97 33.93
N PHE A 17 -23.29 10.03 32.86
CA PHE A 17 -22.99 9.38 31.58
C PHE A 17 -22.55 10.34 30.45
N GLY A 18 -22.35 11.63 30.76
CA GLY A 18 -22.00 12.66 29.78
C GLY A 18 -20.51 13.09 29.76
N GLN A 19 -19.64 12.51 30.59
CA GLN A 19 -18.22 12.86 30.56
C GLN A 19 -17.54 12.17 29.37
N LYS A 20 -17.37 12.88 28.26
CA LYS A 20 -16.35 12.52 27.26
C LYS A 20 -15.01 12.50 27.99
N PRO A 21 -14.22 11.41 27.92
CA PRO A 21 -12.91 11.38 28.53
C PRO A 21 -12.04 12.45 27.86
N THR A 22 -11.78 13.54 28.56
CA THR A 22 -10.77 14.55 28.19
C THR A 22 -9.38 14.15 28.68
N GLY A 23 -9.25 12.96 29.28
CA GLY A 23 -7.98 12.35 29.61
C GLY A 23 -7.33 11.73 28.39
N LYS A 24 -6.11 12.18 28.07
CA LYS A 24 -5.21 11.50 27.13
C LYS A 24 -5.14 10.02 27.53
N ALA A 25 -5.55 9.11 26.66
CA ALA A 25 -5.33 7.68 26.88
C ALA A 25 -3.82 7.46 27.07
N GLN A 26 -3.45 6.87 28.21
CA GLN A 26 -2.05 6.61 28.56
C GLN A 26 -1.43 5.72 27.46
N GLY A 27 -0.53 6.29 26.65
CA GLY A 27 0.09 5.62 25.50
C GLY A 27 -0.13 6.31 24.14
N LEU A 28 -1.14 7.18 24.01
CA LEU A 28 -1.33 8.00 22.81
C LEU A 28 -0.61 9.35 22.96
N ARG A 29 0.59 9.46 22.39
CA ARG A 29 1.21 10.76 22.11
C ARG A 29 0.48 11.39 20.92
N ILE A 30 -0.55 12.18 21.19
CA ILE A 30 -1.07 13.13 20.21
C ILE A 30 -0.06 14.28 20.14
N THR A 31 0.88 14.19 19.21
CA THR A 31 1.60 15.37 18.75
C THR A 31 0.58 16.18 17.96
N ASN A 32 0.16 17.33 18.48
CA ASN A 32 -0.50 18.33 17.65
C ASN A 32 0.52 18.68 16.56
N GLN A 33 0.37 18.12 15.36
CA GLN A 33 1.09 18.62 14.21
C GLN A 33 0.56 20.03 14.01
N GLU A 34 1.36 21.03 14.33
CA GLU A 34 1.08 22.39 13.89
C GLU A 34 0.96 22.33 12.37
N ILE A 35 -0.26 22.54 11.88
CA ILE A 35 -0.56 22.60 10.46
C ILE A 35 0.27 23.76 9.93
N ALA A 36 1.14 23.48 8.95
CA ALA A 36 2.03 24.45 8.33
C ALA A 36 1.32 25.80 8.15
N SER A 37 1.90 26.86 8.71
CA SER A 37 1.32 28.19 8.66
C SER A 37 1.29 28.67 7.22
N LYS A 38 0.17 29.27 6.78
CA LYS A 38 0.07 29.88 5.44
C LYS A 38 1.13 30.97 5.20
N ASN A 39 1.72 31.50 6.28
CA ASN A 39 2.77 32.52 6.27
C ASN A 39 4.17 31.94 6.50
N ASP A 40 4.35 30.63 6.46
CA ASP A 40 5.65 30.01 6.65
C ASP A 40 6.55 30.31 5.45
N THR A 41 7.69 30.97 5.70
CA THR A 41 8.67 31.36 4.68
C THR A 41 9.86 30.41 4.65
N ILE A 42 9.93 29.43 5.55
CA ILE A 42 11.09 28.54 5.72
C ILE A 42 10.75 27.16 5.15
N ILE A 43 11.64 26.64 4.30
CA ILE A 43 11.50 25.30 3.73
C ILE A 43 11.81 24.27 4.82
N ASN A 44 10.84 23.44 5.17
CA ASN A 44 11.04 22.30 6.06
C ASN A 44 11.51 21.07 5.25
N VAL A 45 12.70 20.57 5.56
CA VAL A 45 13.28 19.37 4.93
C VAL A 45 13.07 18.18 5.86
N VAL A 46 12.28 17.20 5.42
CA VAL A 46 12.01 15.97 6.17
C VAL A 46 12.66 14.78 5.47
N TYR A 47 13.64 14.17 6.15
CA TYR A 47 14.22 12.89 5.72
C TYR A 47 13.36 11.75 6.23
N LYS A 48 12.83 10.93 5.31
CA LYS A 48 12.07 9.73 5.65
C LYS A 48 13.04 8.57 5.76
N ASN A 49 13.10 7.95 6.94
CA ASN A 49 13.76 6.67 7.14
C ASN A 49 12.69 5.59 7.23
N GLU A 50 12.91 4.46 6.58
CA GLU A 50 12.00 3.32 6.69
C GLU A 50 12.15 2.66 8.05
N ILE A 51 11.02 2.34 8.68
CA ILE A 51 10.99 1.57 9.92
C ILE A 51 10.67 0.14 9.51
N GLU A 52 11.68 -0.74 9.50
CA GLU A 52 11.44 -2.17 9.30
C GLU A 52 10.70 -2.73 10.51
N ASN A 53 9.52 -3.30 10.25
CA ASN A 53 8.79 -4.04 11.25
C ASN A 53 9.37 -5.46 11.33
N ASN A 54 10.15 -5.73 12.37
CA ASN A 54 10.90 -6.98 12.52
C ASN A 54 10.02 -8.19 12.90
N LYS A 55 8.71 -7.99 13.12
CA LYS A 55 7.77 -9.07 13.47
C LYS A 55 6.78 -9.30 12.33
N LYS A 56 7.15 -10.17 11.39
CA LYS A 56 6.32 -10.54 10.24
C LYS A 56 5.87 -12.01 10.33
N PRO A 57 4.64 -12.33 9.90
CA PRO A 57 4.21 -13.72 9.78
C PRO A 57 4.84 -14.37 8.54
N ALA A 58 4.85 -15.69 8.50
CA ALA A 58 5.14 -16.44 7.28
C ALA A 58 3.90 -16.42 6.37
N TYR A 59 4.07 -16.05 5.10
CA TYR A 59 2.97 -15.97 4.13
C TYR A 59 2.94 -17.22 3.25
N PHE A 60 1.82 -17.92 3.24
CA PHE A 60 1.59 -19.08 2.40
C PHE A 60 0.46 -18.79 1.43
N VAL A 61 0.70 -18.96 0.14
CA VAL A 61 -0.35 -18.90 -0.90
C VAL A 61 -0.47 -20.28 -1.54
N ASN A 62 -1.65 -20.89 -1.42
CA ASN A 62 -1.90 -22.27 -1.87
C ASN A 62 -0.87 -23.28 -1.34
N GLY A 63 -0.49 -23.13 -0.07
CA GLY A 63 0.49 -24.00 0.61
C GLY A 63 1.97 -23.70 0.32
N LYS A 64 2.28 -22.78 -0.59
CA LYS A 64 3.66 -22.38 -0.90
C LYS A 64 4.07 -21.15 -0.09
N LEU A 65 5.23 -21.20 0.57
CA LEU A 65 5.84 -20.05 1.23
C LEU A 65 6.23 -18.98 0.18
N ILE A 66 5.75 -17.76 0.35
CA ILE A 66 5.93 -16.64 -0.58
C ILE A 66 6.27 -15.37 0.21
N ASN A 67 6.99 -14.43 -0.41
CA ASN A 67 7.27 -13.11 0.18
C ASN A 67 5.97 -12.30 0.38
N GLU A 68 5.91 -11.49 1.45
CA GLU A 68 4.76 -10.63 1.77
C GLU A 68 4.34 -9.68 0.63
N SER A 69 5.27 -9.36 -0.26
CA SER A 69 5.05 -8.54 -1.45
C SER A 69 3.89 -9.03 -2.32
N ILE A 70 3.57 -10.32 -2.28
CA ILE A 70 2.48 -10.90 -3.05
C ILE A 70 1.14 -10.24 -2.74
N LEU A 71 0.94 -9.75 -1.51
CA LEU A 71 -0.29 -9.07 -1.09
C LEU A 71 -0.58 -7.80 -1.92
N ARG A 72 0.43 -7.23 -2.57
CA ARG A 72 0.26 -6.05 -3.45
C ARG A 72 -0.32 -6.38 -4.82
N SER A 73 -0.26 -7.64 -5.23
CA SER A 73 -0.64 -8.05 -6.58
C SER A 73 -1.48 -9.31 -6.64
N LEU A 74 -1.84 -9.93 -5.51
CA LEU A 74 -2.81 -11.00 -5.51
C LEU A 74 -4.21 -10.43 -5.71
N ASN A 75 -4.99 -11.02 -6.62
CA ASN A 75 -6.37 -10.58 -6.85
C ASN A 75 -7.24 -10.88 -5.60
N PRO A 76 -7.76 -9.87 -4.89
CA PRO A 76 -8.55 -10.10 -3.69
C PRO A 76 -9.86 -10.85 -3.96
N ASN A 77 -10.44 -10.68 -5.16
CA ASN A 77 -11.70 -11.35 -5.54
C ASN A 77 -11.52 -12.85 -5.83
N GLU A 78 -10.27 -13.31 -5.96
CA GLU A 78 -9.92 -14.70 -6.23
C GLU A 78 -9.43 -15.43 -4.99
N ILE A 79 -9.42 -14.77 -3.83
CA ILE A 79 -9.15 -15.40 -2.55
C ILE A 79 -10.42 -16.13 -2.10
N GLU A 80 -10.25 -17.42 -1.80
CA GLU A 80 -11.31 -18.27 -1.25
C GLU A 80 -11.32 -18.18 0.27
N THR A 81 -10.15 -18.35 0.91
CA THR A 81 -10.02 -18.26 2.37
C THR A 81 -8.71 -17.62 2.80
N VAL A 82 -8.75 -17.02 3.99
CA VAL A 82 -7.57 -16.55 4.72
C VAL A 82 -7.63 -17.12 6.13
N ASN A 83 -6.61 -17.87 6.54
CA ASN A 83 -6.46 -18.41 7.88
C ASN A 83 -5.20 -17.87 8.55
N VAL A 84 -5.28 -17.56 9.86
CA VAL A 84 -4.19 -17.00 10.64
C VAL A 84 -3.85 -17.95 11.78
N GLU A 85 -2.61 -18.44 11.81
CA GLU A 85 -2.05 -19.12 12.97
C GLU A 85 -1.10 -18.16 13.70
N LYS A 86 -1.25 -18.04 15.02
CA LYS A 86 -0.45 -17.09 15.82
C LYS A 86 0.84 -17.69 16.34
N GLU A 87 1.08 -18.97 16.10
CA GLU A 87 2.27 -19.67 16.57
C GLU A 87 3.50 -19.21 15.82
N ASN A 88 4.56 -18.92 16.57
CA ASN A 88 5.86 -18.60 15.99
C ASN A 88 6.44 -19.86 15.30
N ILE A 89 7.13 -19.66 14.19
CA ILE A 89 7.78 -20.73 13.44
C ILE A 89 9.13 -20.26 12.92
N GLU A 90 10.06 -21.20 12.77
CA GLU A 90 11.34 -20.98 12.12
C GLU A 90 11.41 -21.79 10.84
N ILE A 91 11.68 -21.13 9.72
CA ILE A 91 11.82 -21.77 8.40
C ILE A 91 13.11 -21.24 7.79
N GLU A 92 14.04 -22.12 7.41
CA GLU A 92 15.33 -21.72 6.80
C GLU A 92 16.10 -20.69 7.66
N ASN A 93 16.12 -20.88 8.98
CA ASN A 93 16.73 -19.98 9.98
C ASN A 93 16.11 -18.57 10.06
N ILE A 94 14.93 -18.35 9.46
CA ILE A 94 14.15 -17.12 9.55
C ILE A 94 13.02 -17.34 10.55
N LYS A 95 12.96 -16.48 11.58
CA LYS A 95 11.90 -16.50 12.59
C LYS A 95 10.70 -15.69 12.11
N TYR A 96 9.54 -16.34 12.09
CA TYR A 96 8.27 -15.75 11.77
C TYR A 96 7.35 -15.71 12.99
N TYR A 97 6.56 -14.65 13.09
CA TYR A 97 5.67 -14.39 14.21
C TYR A 97 4.22 -14.65 13.79
N GLY A 98 3.89 -15.93 13.64
CA GLY A 98 2.62 -16.40 13.07
C GLY A 98 2.74 -16.82 11.61
N LYS A 99 1.62 -17.31 11.06
CA LYS A 99 1.48 -17.79 9.69
C LYS A 99 0.17 -17.25 9.11
N LEU A 100 0.21 -16.78 7.87
CA LEU A 100 -0.94 -16.37 7.09
C LEU A 100 -1.11 -17.34 5.91
N TYR A 101 -2.17 -18.13 5.94
CA TYR A 101 -2.53 -19.03 4.85
C TYR A 101 -3.59 -18.38 3.99
N ILE A 102 -3.27 -18.17 2.72
CA ILE A 102 -4.18 -17.65 1.70
C ILE A 102 -4.43 -18.78 0.72
N VAL A 103 -5.69 -19.15 0.55
CA VAL A 103 -6.12 -20.13 -0.45
C VAL A 103 -6.90 -19.39 -1.52
N THR A 104 -6.52 -19.56 -2.79
CA THR A 104 -7.26 -18.99 -3.92
C THR A 104 -8.33 -19.95 -4.42
N LYS A 105 -9.32 -19.40 -5.12
CA LYS A 105 -10.35 -20.19 -5.82
C LYS A 105 -9.70 -21.23 -6.73
N PRO A 106 -10.27 -22.43 -6.90
CA PRO A 106 -9.72 -23.48 -7.78
C PRO A 106 -9.54 -23.03 -9.24
N THR A 107 -10.36 -22.08 -9.69
CA THR A 107 -10.31 -21.47 -11.03
C THR A 107 -9.16 -20.48 -11.22
N TYR A 108 -8.55 -20.02 -10.12
CA TYR A 108 -7.47 -19.05 -10.14
C TYR A 108 -6.15 -19.68 -9.71
N LYS A 109 -5.16 -19.65 -10.61
CA LYS A 109 -3.81 -20.13 -10.34
C LYS A 109 -2.85 -18.95 -10.44
N PRO A 110 -2.42 -18.36 -9.30
CA PRO A 110 -1.46 -17.26 -9.31
C PRO A 110 -0.19 -17.62 -10.09
N LYS A 111 0.35 -16.66 -10.83
CA LYS A 111 1.60 -16.82 -11.57
C LYS A 111 2.68 -15.94 -10.97
N PHE A 112 3.38 -16.49 -9.99
CA PHE A 112 4.41 -15.79 -9.25
C PHE A 112 5.65 -15.49 -10.11
N ILE A 113 6.10 -14.25 -10.08
CA ILE A 113 7.33 -13.79 -10.74
C ILE A 113 7.99 -12.71 -9.87
N SER A 114 9.32 -12.70 -9.79
CA SER A 114 10.04 -11.60 -9.12
C SER A 114 10.06 -10.34 -9.99
N LEU A 115 10.22 -9.16 -9.39
CA LEU A 115 10.34 -7.92 -10.15
C LEU A 115 11.52 -7.95 -11.14
N ASN A 116 12.67 -8.51 -10.74
CA ASN A 116 13.80 -8.62 -11.66
C ASN A 116 13.50 -9.56 -12.84
N ASN A 117 12.92 -10.73 -12.58
CA ASN A 117 12.51 -11.66 -13.65
C ASN A 117 11.42 -11.07 -14.55
N LEU A 118 10.51 -10.27 -13.99
CA LEU A 118 9.49 -9.55 -14.74
C LEU A 118 10.14 -8.52 -15.68
N LYS A 119 11.11 -7.73 -15.20
CA LYS A 119 11.87 -6.80 -16.05
C LYS A 119 12.57 -7.52 -17.20
N LEU A 120 13.26 -8.64 -16.91
CA LEU A 120 13.95 -9.42 -17.94
C LEU A 120 12.99 -10.03 -18.97
N LYS A 121 11.79 -10.42 -18.52
CA LYS A 121 10.78 -11.04 -19.38
C LYS A 121 10.04 -10.04 -20.27
N TYR A 122 9.75 -8.84 -19.78
CA TYR A 122 8.85 -7.89 -20.45
C TYR A 122 9.52 -6.62 -20.97
N THR A 123 10.81 -6.44 -20.73
CA THR A 123 11.53 -5.23 -21.14
C THR A 123 12.89 -5.57 -21.75
N ASN A 124 13.39 -4.69 -22.61
CA ASN A 124 14.72 -4.79 -23.20
C ASN A 124 15.76 -3.96 -22.42
N LEU A 125 15.49 -3.66 -21.15
CA LEU A 125 16.38 -2.87 -20.30
C LEU A 125 17.56 -3.73 -19.84
N LYS A 126 18.78 -3.29 -20.16
CA LYS A 126 20.04 -3.90 -19.69
C LYS A 126 20.64 -3.00 -18.60
N ASP A 127 21.19 -3.62 -17.55
CA ASP A 127 22.06 -3.16 -16.43
C ASP A 127 21.92 -1.75 -15.81
N ASN A 128 21.07 -0.89 -16.33
CA ASN A 128 20.82 0.44 -15.80
C ASN A 128 20.00 0.33 -14.51
N SER A 129 20.32 1.23 -13.57
CA SER A 129 19.58 1.38 -12.32
C SER A 129 18.09 1.52 -12.62
N THR A 130 17.26 0.74 -11.92
CA THR A 130 15.83 0.67 -12.18
C THR A 130 15.09 0.90 -10.87
N ILE A 131 14.08 1.76 -10.90
CA ILE A 131 13.13 1.97 -9.81
C ILE A 131 11.82 1.33 -10.20
N PHE A 132 11.31 0.43 -9.36
CA PHE A 132 9.98 -0.14 -9.52
C PHE A 132 8.93 0.66 -8.76
N GLN A 133 7.77 0.80 -9.38
CA GLN A 133 6.56 1.31 -8.78
C GLN A 133 5.42 0.33 -9.04
N ILE A 134 4.59 0.07 -8.03
CA ILE A 134 3.32 -0.66 -8.22
C ILE A 134 2.19 0.30 -7.91
N ASP A 135 1.32 0.49 -8.91
CA ASP A 135 0.29 1.51 -8.98
C ASP A 135 0.89 2.91 -8.80
N ASN A 136 0.93 3.40 -7.56
CA ASN A 136 1.49 4.70 -7.19
C ASN A 136 2.58 4.62 -6.11
N GLU A 137 2.94 3.43 -5.63
CA GLU A 137 3.91 3.24 -4.54
C GLU A 137 5.27 2.77 -5.06
N ILE A 138 6.34 3.48 -4.69
CA ILE A 138 7.72 3.10 -5.00
C ILE A 138 8.10 1.89 -4.13
N ILE A 139 8.79 0.93 -4.73
CA ILE A 139 9.25 -0.28 -4.05
C ILE A 139 10.69 -0.10 -3.57
N TYR A 140 10.85 -0.04 -2.24
CA TYR A 140 12.14 0.05 -1.53
C TYR A 140 12.56 -1.32 -0.97
N ALA A 141 12.64 -2.34 -1.82
CA ALA A 141 12.95 -3.70 -1.39
C ALA A 141 13.83 -4.42 -2.42
N ASN A 142 14.36 -5.59 -2.04
CA ASN A 142 15.14 -6.43 -2.95
C ASN A 142 14.24 -6.99 -4.06
N TYR A 143 14.49 -6.58 -5.31
CA TYR A 143 13.70 -6.97 -6.49
C TYR A 143 13.85 -8.44 -6.90
N GLU A 144 14.83 -9.16 -6.38
CA GLU A 144 14.96 -10.61 -6.60
C GLU A 144 13.96 -11.40 -5.75
N SER A 145 13.72 -10.96 -4.51
CA SER A 145 12.81 -11.63 -3.57
C SER A 145 11.40 -11.00 -3.56
N TYR A 146 11.21 -9.83 -4.17
CA TYR A 146 9.91 -9.19 -4.31
C TYR A 146 9.08 -9.89 -5.40
N ILE A 147 8.14 -10.72 -4.96
CA ILE A 147 7.25 -11.51 -5.80
C ILE A 147 5.94 -10.76 -6.08
N VAL A 148 5.49 -10.82 -7.33
CA VAL A 148 4.18 -10.38 -7.78
C VAL A 148 3.44 -11.49 -8.53
N ASP A 149 2.11 -11.38 -8.62
CA ASP A 149 1.28 -12.22 -9.48
C ASP A 149 1.13 -11.60 -10.87
N GLU A 150 1.76 -12.21 -11.88
CA GLU A 150 1.69 -11.78 -13.28
C GLU A 150 0.24 -11.69 -13.79
N ASN A 151 -0.65 -12.55 -13.29
CA ASN A 151 -2.04 -12.61 -13.77
C ASN A 151 -2.85 -11.36 -13.38
N TYR A 152 -2.44 -10.64 -12.34
CA TYR A 152 -3.13 -9.45 -11.84
C TYR A 152 -2.48 -8.15 -12.31
N ILE A 153 -1.49 -8.20 -13.19
CA ILE A 153 -0.88 -7.01 -13.78
C ILE A 153 -1.70 -6.59 -15.02
N LEU A 154 -2.18 -5.35 -15.02
CA LEU A 154 -2.92 -4.75 -16.13
C LEU A 154 -1.97 -4.21 -17.20
N LYS A 155 -0.93 -3.48 -16.78
CA LYS A 155 -0.03 -2.76 -17.69
C LYS A 155 1.35 -2.58 -17.06
N ILE A 156 2.39 -2.63 -17.89
CA ILE A 156 3.76 -2.25 -17.54
C ILE A 156 4.08 -0.98 -18.32
N ILE A 157 4.52 0.07 -17.63
CA ILE A 157 4.96 1.34 -18.21
C ILE A 157 6.44 1.48 -17.91
N VAL A 158 7.24 1.68 -18.96
CA VAL A 158 8.68 1.88 -18.86
C VAL A 158 9.02 3.28 -19.29
N GLU A 159 9.70 4.02 -18.43
CA GLU A 159 10.20 5.36 -18.70
C GLU A 159 11.71 5.40 -18.44
N LYS A 160 12.45 6.01 -19.36
CA LYS A 160 13.90 6.20 -19.22
C LYS A 160 14.17 7.65 -18.84
N PHE A 161 14.87 7.86 -17.74
CA PHE A 161 15.25 9.17 -17.28
C PHE A 161 16.77 9.33 -17.35
N GLU A 162 17.22 10.35 -18.08
CA GLU A 162 18.64 10.68 -18.20
C GLU A 162 18.87 12.16 -17.85
N ASN A 163 19.75 12.41 -16.87
CA ASN A 163 20.28 13.73 -16.56
C ASN A 163 21.80 13.70 -16.68
N LYS A 164 22.32 14.18 -17.82
CA LYS A 164 23.76 14.19 -18.11
C LYS A 164 24.57 15.05 -17.15
N LYS A 165 24.02 16.16 -16.65
CA LYS A 165 24.72 17.07 -15.73
C LYS A 165 24.98 16.41 -14.38
N GLU A 166 24.02 15.62 -13.92
CA GLU A 166 24.09 14.87 -12.66
C GLU A 166 24.62 13.44 -12.83
N LYS A 167 24.99 13.05 -14.07
CA LYS A 167 25.42 11.70 -14.44
C LYS A 167 24.42 10.61 -14.03
N LEU A 168 23.13 10.94 -14.10
CA LEU A 168 22.05 10.05 -13.69
C LEU A 168 21.42 9.37 -14.90
N ASN A 169 21.33 8.05 -14.86
CA ASN A 169 20.62 7.23 -15.85
C ASN A 169 19.81 6.17 -15.09
N VAL A 170 18.50 6.38 -15.02
CA VAL A 170 17.59 5.55 -14.23
C VAL A 170 16.38 5.19 -15.08
N ASN A 171 15.96 3.94 -15.03
CA ASN A 171 14.69 3.49 -15.58
C ASN A 171 13.62 3.49 -14.50
N PHE A 172 12.42 3.93 -14.84
CA PHE A 172 11.23 3.74 -14.02
C PHE A 172 10.37 2.65 -14.66
N ILE A 173 10.09 1.59 -13.92
CA ILE A 173 9.14 0.55 -14.32
C ILE A 173 7.94 0.65 -13.40
N ARG A 174 6.81 1.09 -13.95
CA ARG A 174 5.54 1.16 -13.24
C ARG A 174 4.63 0.02 -13.65
N LEU A 175 4.30 -0.84 -12.68
CA LEU A 175 3.30 -1.89 -12.81
C LEU A 175 1.95 -1.32 -12.39
N ILE A 176 0.94 -1.44 -13.25
CA ILE A 176 -0.45 -1.10 -12.93
C ILE A 176 -1.20 -2.41 -12.69
N THR A 177 -1.84 -2.57 -11.53
CA THR A 177 -2.60 -3.77 -11.18
C THR A 177 -4.01 -3.75 -11.80
N LYS A 178 -4.68 -4.90 -11.88
CA LYS A 178 -6.05 -5.04 -12.39
C LYS A 178 -7.13 -4.66 -11.35
N SER A 179 -6.85 -3.68 -10.48
CA SER A 179 -7.88 -3.13 -9.59
C SER A 179 -9.02 -2.50 -10.41
N GLU A 180 -10.22 -2.44 -9.82
CA GLU A 180 -11.39 -1.83 -10.47
C GLU A 180 -11.11 -0.37 -10.91
N GLU A 181 -10.43 0.39 -10.05
CA GLU A 181 -10.02 1.76 -10.33
C GLU A 181 -9.10 1.86 -11.54
N ASN A 182 -8.06 1.02 -11.60
CA ASN A 182 -7.12 1.02 -12.71
C ASN A 182 -7.76 0.58 -14.02
N ILE A 183 -8.65 -0.43 -13.99
CA ILE A 183 -9.42 -0.87 -15.15
C ILE A 183 -10.32 0.26 -15.65
N LYS A 184 -11.02 0.97 -14.76
CA LYS A 184 -11.85 2.12 -15.14
C LYS A 184 -11.01 3.23 -15.79
N LYS A 185 -9.93 3.66 -15.14
CA LYS A 185 -9.02 4.70 -15.66
C LYS A 185 -8.44 4.33 -17.03
N SER A 186 -8.12 3.06 -17.27
CA SER A 186 -7.60 2.61 -18.56
C SER A 186 -8.58 2.74 -19.73
N LYS A 187 -9.89 2.85 -19.45
CA LYS A 187 -10.95 3.00 -20.46
C LYS A 187 -11.36 4.45 -20.68
N GLU A 188 -10.89 5.38 -19.84
CA GLU A 188 -11.22 6.80 -19.97
C GLU A 188 -10.54 7.38 -21.21
N ILE A 189 -11.34 7.76 -22.21
CA ILE A 189 -10.88 8.42 -23.43
C ILE A 189 -10.51 9.86 -23.06
N LEU A 190 -9.23 10.22 -23.18
CA LEU A 190 -8.77 11.60 -23.07
C LEU A 190 -9.10 12.35 -24.36
N ILE A 191 -10.25 13.01 -24.41
CA ILE A 191 -10.59 13.95 -25.50
C ILE A 191 -9.71 15.19 -25.32
N ARG A 192 -8.66 15.32 -26.13
CA ARG A 192 -7.86 16.55 -26.22
C ARG A 192 -8.57 17.51 -27.17
N GLY A 193 -9.05 18.65 -26.66
CA GLY A 193 -9.60 19.72 -27.49
C GLY A 193 -8.53 20.25 -28.44
N ASN A 194 -8.74 20.09 -29.74
CA ASN A 194 -7.92 20.74 -30.75
C ASN A 194 -8.45 22.17 -30.94
N ASN A 195 -7.75 23.18 -30.42
CA ASN A 195 -8.15 24.59 -30.48
C ASN A 195 -7.97 25.21 -31.89
N ASN A 196 -8.30 24.48 -32.96
CA ASN A 196 -8.17 24.95 -34.35
C ASN A 196 -9.33 25.83 -34.82
N PHE A 197 -10.18 26.34 -33.92
CA PHE A 197 -11.34 27.18 -34.26
C PHE A 197 -11.20 28.66 -33.85
N ALA A 198 -10.02 29.10 -33.40
CA ALA A 198 -9.80 30.48 -32.95
C ALA A 198 -9.03 31.37 -33.95
N SER A 199 -9.05 31.06 -35.25
CA SER A 199 -8.56 31.99 -36.28
C SER A 199 -9.54 32.07 -37.44
N ASN A 200 -10.62 32.82 -37.27
CA ASN A 200 -11.36 33.49 -38.34
C ASN A 200 -12.39 34.42 -37.69
N LYS A 201 -11.94 35.62 -37.31
CA LYS A 201 -12.78 36.82 -37.32
C LYS A 201 -11.94 38.07 -37.46
#